data_AF-A0A0D6QMF9-F1
#
_entry.id   AF-A0A0D6QMF9-F1
#
_cell.length_a   1.000
_cell.length_b   1.000
_cell.length_c   1.000
_cell.angle_alpha   90.00
_cell.angle_beta   90.00
_cell.angle_gamma   90.00
#
_symmetry.space_group_name_H-M   'P 1'
#
loop_
_entity.id
_entity.type
_entity.pdbx_description
1 polymer ?
#
loop_
_entity_poly.entity_id
_entity_poly.type
_entity_poly.pdbx_seq_one_letter_code
_entity_poly.pdbx_strand_id
1 'polypeptide(L)'
;MAARFPGVTTIDPERLLAMLRDPNVESQEIAALVGAPREEVGRAARLVLGLARAKPEEIATLPAPLALALSHAALVAPRADVLAALAGHASRDVAKEAKRGLHLLRARGVQVPEPPRPAPPAAAPAPAEPAPPAYASAVDGRGERAVWLSRAVPGKGIEVGQAVISDERGLVELQVALLGRKEWRAFARGILDRGAAMGVGELERARAHALVAEARARNEVTGQRVPEGADLWLAQLGPAAPLPDPAARFPALPGAEEAAALEASGALHDLPLLRGWFAEEGYLREVAARLDEVSVSPLYLDERQRAEQLARVLDEAVARYLEPPRRTLLAGRLYSVAEHLDAAGDAANARAAAAAARALVAGTPAGEIPFARRLLEKAFPPAAPAAPGPDAGAVPPGEGSPLIVAPR
;
A
#
# COMPACT_ATOMS: atom_id res chain seq x y z
N MET A 1 -17.87 -7.04 -61.56
CA MET A 1 -16.93 -6.89 -62.69
C MET A 1 -15.54 -6.72 -62.08
N ALA A 2 -14.72 -7.77 -62.08
CA ALA A 2 -13.39 -7.75 -61.46
C ALA A 2 -12.44 -6.89 -62.31
N ALA A 3 -11.98 -5.77 -61.75
CA ALA A 3 -10.89 -5.00 -62.33
C ALA A 3 -9.58 -5.76 -62.10
N ARG A 4 -9.06 -6.40 -63.14
CA ARG A 4 -7.70 -6.94 -63.20
C ARG A 4 -6.73 -5.76 -63.11
N PHE A 5 -5.97 -5.66 -62.02
CA PHE A 5 -4.77 -4.82 -62.01
C PHE A 5 -3.75 -5.43 -62.99
N PRO A 6 -3.15 -4.64 -63.90
CA PRO A 6 -2.14 -5.13 -64.82
C PRO A 6 -0.93 -5.60 -64.01
N GLY A 7 -0.44 -6.80 -64.34
CA GLY A 7 0.68 -7.43 -63.66
C GLY A 7 1.89 -6.51 -63.66
N VAL A 8 2.47 -6.30 -62.48
CA VAL A 8 3.82 -5.74 -62.35
C VAL A 8 4.75 -6.70 -63.06
N THR A 9 5.23 -6.30 -64.23
CA THR A 9 6.27 -7.01 -64.96
C THR A 9 7.47 -7.07 -64.01
N THR A 10 7.73 -8.24 -63.43
CA THR A 10 8.92 -8.47 -62.60
C THR A 10 10.14 -8.31 -63.50
N ILE A 11 10.66 -7.09 -63.53
CA ILE A 11 11.86 -6.79 -64.28
C ILE A 11 13.06 -7.33 -63.50
N ASP A 12 14.01 -7.91 -64.24
CA ASP A 12 15.27 -8.37 -63.68
C ASP A 12 16.07 -7.16 -63.12
N PRO A 13 16.48 -7.17 -61.84
CA PRO A 13 17.24 -6.09 -61.22
C PRO A 13 18.52 -5.71 -61.96
N GLU A 14 19.20 -6.67 -62.61
CA GLU A 14 20.41 -6.39 -63.40
C GLU A 14 20.09 -5.63 -64.68
N ARG A 15 18.99 -6.00 -65.36
CA ARG A 15 18.50 -5.27 -66.54
C ARG A 15 18.06 -3.86 -66.15
N LEU A 16 17.38 -3.70 -65.03
CA LEU A 16 16.99 -2.38 -64.52
C LEU A 16 18.21 -1.52 -64.18
N LEU A 17 19.23 -2.11 -63.55
CA LEU A 17 20.48 -1.43 -63.24
C LEU A 17 21.22 -0.98 -64.51
N ALA A 18 21.22 -1.80 -65.56
CA ALA A 18 21.79 -1.43 -66.85
C ALA A 18 21.05 -0.24 -67.49
N MET A 19 19.71 -0.25 -67.47
CA MET A 19 18.90 0.87 -67.96
C MET A 19 19.13 2.15 -67.16
N LEU A 20 19.30 2.08 -65.84
CA LEU A 20 19.60 3.24 -64.99
C LEU A 20 21.00 3.85 -65.23
N ARG A 21 21.91 3.10 -65.86
CA ARG A 21 23.27 3.56 -66.21
C ARG A 21 23.36 4.15 -67.61
N ASP A 22 22.43 3.80 -68.49
CA ASP A 22 22.46 4.23 -69.89
C ASP A 22 21.89 5.66 -70.03
N PRO A 23 22.71 6.65 -70.43
CA PRO A 23 22.24 8.02 -70.61
C PRO A 23 21.25 8.18 -71.77
N ASN A 24 21.12 7.19 -72.66
CA ASN A 24 20.21 7.23 -73.80
C ASN A 24 18.82 6.67 -73.48
N VAL A 25 18.61 6.09 -72.29
CA VAL A 25 17.30 5.56 -71.87
C VAL A 25 16.55 6.64 -71.11
N GLU A 26 15.39 7.03 -71.63
CA GLU A 26 14.56 8.06 -71.02
C GLU A 26 13.98 7.57 -69.67
N SER A 27 14.06 8.41 -68.62
CA SER A 27 13.52 8.05 -67.29
C SER A 27 12.01 7.76 -67.31
N GLN A 28 11.30 8.29 -68.29
CA GLN A 28 9.87 8.03 -68.50
C GLN A 28 9.62 6.57 -68.90
N GLU A 29 10.50 5.97 -69.69
CA GLU A 29 10.38 4.59 -70.15
C GLU A 29 10.60 3.61 -68.99
N ILE A 30 11.62 3.86 -68.17
CA ILE A 30 11.89 3.06 -66.96
C ILE A 30 10.75 3.20 -65.96
N ALA A 31 10.21 4.41 -65.77
CA ALA A 31 9.10 4.67 -64.84
C ALA A 31 7.84 3.87 -65.19
N ALA A 32 7.46 3.85 -66.48
CA ALA A 32 6.34 3.07 -66.98
C ALA A 32 6.55 1.56 -66.77
N LEU A 33 7.79 1.10 -66.86
CA LEU A 33 8.15 -0.31 -66.81
C LEU A 33 8.19 -0.89 -65.39
N VAL A 34 8.63 -0.09 -64.41
CA VAL A 34 8.72 -0.53 -63.00
C VAL A 34 7.58 -0.04 -62.11
N GLY A 35 6.67 0.77 -62.66
CA GLY A 35 5.54 1.34 -61.92
C GLY A 35 5.96 2.32 -60.82
N ALA A 36 7.07 3.04 -61.02
CA ALA A 36 7.56 4.05 -60.08
C ALA A 36 7.44 5.47 -60.68
N PRO A 37 7.33 6.52 -59.84
CA PRO A 37 7.33 7.90 -60.34
C PRO A 37 8.60 8.22 -61.13
N ARG A 38 8.47 9.01 -62.21
CA ARG A 38 9.62 9.46 -63.04
C ARG A 38 10.71 10.13 -62.20
N GLU A 39 10.32 10.91 -61.21
CA GLU A 39 11.24 11.60 -60.30
C GLU A 39 12.09 10.61 -59.49
N GLU A 40 11.48 9.52 -59.01
CA GLU A 40 12.18 8.45 -58.28
C GLU A 40 13.15 7.69 -59.18
N VAL A 41 12.78 7.47 -60.44
CA VAL A 41 13.68 6.88 -61.44
C VAL A 41 14.87 7.79 -61.74
N GLY A 42 14.63 9.09 -61.97
CA GLY A 42 15.71 10.06 -62.17
C GLY A 42 16.60 10.23 -60.93
N ARG A 43 16.04 10.07 -59.73
CA ARG A 43 16.80 10.00 -58.47
C ARG A 43 17.64 8.73 -58.41
N ALA A 44 17.07 7.57 -58.71
CA ALA A 44 17.78 6.30 -58.74
C ALA A 44 18.93 6.29 -59.75
N ALA A 45 18.74 6.82 -60.97
CA ALA A 45 19.79 6.91 -61.98
C ALA A 45 20.99 7.76 -61.48
N ARG A 46 20.72 8.92 -60.87
CA ARG A 46 21.76 9.75 -60.24
C ARG A 46 22.48 9.02 -59.11
N LEU A 47 21.76 8.29 -58.26
CA LEU A 47 22.33 7.51 -57.16
C LEU A 47 23.17 6.33 -57.66
N VAL A 48 22.80 5.70 -58.78
CA VAL A 48 23.59 4.63 -59.42
C VAL A 48 24.90 5.17 -59.99
N LEU A 49 24.86 6.31 -60.70
CA LEU A 49 26.07 6.95 -61.24
C LEU A 49 26.98 7.50 -60.13
N GLY A 50 26.37 8.02 -59.06
CA GLY A 50 27.05 8.56 -57.89
C GLY A 50 27.24 7.57 -56.75
N LEU A 51 27.14 6.26 -56.99
CA LEU A 51 27.01 5.24 -55.93
C LEU A 51 28.16 5.27 -54.92
N ALA A 52 29.36 5.68 -55.31
CA ALA A 52 30.50 5.79 -54.40
C ALA A 52 30.32 6.88 -53.31
N ARG A 53 29.45 7.87 -53.53
CA ARG A 53 29.19 9.00 -52.61
C ARG A 53 27.75 9.08 -52.12
N ALA A 54 26.86 8.22 -52.63
CA ALA A 54 25.47 8.18 -52.23
C ALA A 54 25.32 7.88 -50.74
N LYS A 55 24.37 8.55 -50.08
CA LYS A 55 24.03 8.30 -48.67
C LYS A 55 23.10 7.09 -48.55
N PRO A 56 23.32 6.15 -47.60
CA PRO A 56 22.48 4.97 -47.45
C PRO A 56 20.98 5.26 -47.23
N GLU A 57 20.66 6.36 -46.55
CA GLU A 57 19.28 6.78 -46.24
C GLU A 57 18.51 7.20 -47.50
N GLU A 58 19.18 7.84 -48.46
CA GLU A 58 18.60 8.27 -49.74
C GLU A 58 18.24 7.05 -50.61
N ILE A 59 19.03 5.98 -50.51
CA ILE A 59 18.79 4.72 -51.22
C ILE A 59 17.67 3.91 -50.53
N ALA A 60 17.62 3.92 -49.20
CA ALA A 60 16.63 3.17 -48.41
C ALA A 60 15.19 3.69 -48.55
N THR A 61 14.99 4.87 -49.14
CA THR A 61 13.67 5.46 -49.38
C THR A 61 13.17 5.25 -50.82
N LEU A 62 13.97 4.59 -51.68
CA LEU A 62 13.56 4.31 -53.05
C LEU A 62 12.44 3.25 -53.10
N PRO A 63 11.55 3.32 -54.10
CA PRO A 63 10.61 2.24 -54.41
C PRO A 63 11.32 0.89 -54.58
N ALA A 64 10.65 -0.19 -54.16
CA ALA A 64 11.25 -1.52 -54.04
C ALA A 64 12.00 -2.02 -55.30
N PRO A 65 11.51 -1.84 -56.55
CA PRO A 65 12.24 -2.27 -57.74
C PRO A 65 13.58 -1.53 -57.92
N LEU A 66 13.61 -0.23 -57.63
CA LEU A 66 14.80 0.61 -57.74
C LEU A 66 15.79 0.30 -56.60
N ALA A 67 15.28 0.16 -55.38
CA ALA A 67 16.09 -0.23 -54.21
C ALA A 67 16.75 -1.61 -54.41
N LEU A 68 16.04 -2.56 -55.03
CA LEU A 68 16.58 -3.87 -55.36
C LEU A 68 17.73 -3.77 -56.38
N ALA A 69 17.57 -2.99 -57.45
CA ALA A 69 18.66 -2.74 -58.41
C ALA A 69 19.89 -2.08 -57.76
N LEU A 70 19.68 -1.11 -56.86
CA LEU A 70 20.78 -0.48 -56.12
C LEU A 70 21.44 -1.43 -55.09
N SER A 71 20.73 -2.42 -54.56
CA SER A 71 21.33 -3.45 -53.70
C SER A 71 22.34 -4.31 -54.47
N HIS A 72 22.04 -4.66 -55.72
CA HIS A 72 22.97 -5.38 -56.60
C HIS A 72 24.18 -4.51 -56.94
N ALA A 73 23.96 -3.24 -57.27
CA ALA A 73 25.04 -2.29 -57.52
C ALA A 73 25.95 -2.11 -56.30
N ALA A 74 25.39 -2.04 -55.09
CA ALA A 74 26.12 -1.92 -53.83
C ALA A 74 26.95 -3.16 -53.51
N LEU A 75 26.46 -4.37 -53.85
CA LEU A 75 27.22 -5.61 -53.72
C LEU A 75 28.44 -5.67 -54.66
N VAL A 76 28.30 -5.15 -55.88
CA VAL A 76 29.40 -5.07 -56.85
C VAL A 76 30.42 -3.98 -56.48
N ALA A 77 29.96 -2.86 -55.93
CA ALA A 77 30.78 -1.70 -55.51
C ALA A 77 31.24 -1.76 -54.03
N PRO A 78 31.42 -2.96 -53.47
CA PRO A 78 31.37 -3.32 -52.02
C PRO A 78 30.87 -2.26 -51.00
N ARG A 79 29.72 -1.62 -51.23
CA ARG A 79 29.11 -0.63 -50.31
C ARG A 79 28.31 -1.32 -49.20
N ALA A 80 29.02 -1.82 -48.18
CA ALA A 80 28.42 -2.54 -47.06
C ALA A 80 27.44 -1.69 -46.22
N ASP A 81 27.68 -0.39 -46.14
CA ASP A 81 26.81 0.59 -45.47
C ASP A 81 25.45 0.75 -46.16
N VAL A 82 25.43 0.80 -47.50
CA VAL A 82 24.18 0.85 -48.29
C VAL A 82 23.39 -0.45 -48.14
N LEU A 83 24.06 -1.60 -48.19
CA LEU A 83 23.42 -2.89 -47.96
C LEU A 83 22.89 -3.02 -46.52
N ALA A 84 23.57 -2.45 -45.53
CA ALA A 84 23.11 -2.43 -44.13
C ALA A 84 21.83 -1.62 -43.97
N ALA A 85 21.73 -0.45 -44.61
CA ALA A 85 20.50 0.35 -44.60
C ALA A 85 19.33 -0.38 -45.32
N LEU A 86 19.61 -1.01 -46.46
CA LEU A 86 18.60 -1.76 -47.22
C LEU A 86 18.12 -3.04 -46.52
N ALA A 87 18.89 -3.60 -45.59
CA ALA A 87 18.48 -4.76 -44.81
C ALA A 87 17.28 -4.48 -43.88
N GLY A 88 16.97 -3.20 -43.61
CA GLY A 88 15.80 -2.73 -42.87
C GLY A 88 14.65 -2.20 -43.75
N HIS A 89 14.74 -2.36 -45.08
CA HIS A 89 13.75 -1.84 -46.01
C HIS A 89 12.36 -2.49 -45.82
N ALA A 90 11.28 -1.73 -46.06
CA ALA A 90 9.90 -2.20 -45.85
C ALA A 90 9.50 -3.37 -46.75
N SER A 91 10.07 -3.45 -47.96
CA SER A 91 9.92 -4.63 -48.83
C SER A 91 10.80 -5.79 -48.37
N ARG A 92 10.16 -6.94 -48.10
CA ARG A 92 10.81 -8.17 -47.67
C ARG A 92 11.86 -8.68 -48.68
N ASP A 93 11.61 -8.50 -49.97
CA ASP A 93 12.51 -8.97 -51.03
C ASP A 93 13.80 -8.16 -51.07
N VAL A 94 13.71 -6.83 -50.94
CA VAL A 94 14.86 -5.93 -50.84
C VAL A 94 15.67 -6.23 -49.57
N ALA A 95 15.00 -6.39 -48.43
CA ALA A 95 15.66 -6.71 -47.16
C ALA A 95 16.38 -8.06 -47.20
N LYS A 96 15.79 -9.06 -47.87
CA LYS A 96 16.38 -10.40 -48.04
C LYS A 96 17.62 -10.35 -48.93
N GLU A 97 17.55 -9.66 -50.07
CA GLU A 97 18.67 -9.57 -51.00
C GLU A 97 19.83 -8.75 -50.41
N ALA A 98 19.52 -7.67 -49.69
CA ALA A 98 20.52 -6.88 -48.98
C ALA A 98 21.27 -7.69 -47.91
N LYS A 99 20.55 -8.50 -47.11
CA LYS A 99 21.16 -9.42 -46.12
C LYS A 99 22.04 -10.48 -46.77
N ARG A 100 21.63 -11.01 -47.92
CA ARG A 100 22.44 -11.94 -48.72
C ARG A 100 23.71 -11.26 -49.23
N GLY A 101 23.60 -10.02 -49.73
CA GLY A 101 24.74 -9.21 -50.14
C GLY A 101 25.74 -8.96 -49.02
N LEU A 102 25.26 -8.59 -47.82
CA LEU A 102 26.12 -8.41 -46.62
C LEU A 102 26.86 -9.70 -46.25
N HIS A 103 26.18 -10.85 -46.33
CA HIS A 103 26.82 -12.14 -46.08
C HIS A 103 27.93 -12.44 -47.11
N LEU A 104 27.69 -12.17 -48.39
CA LEU A 104 28.69 -12.33 -49.45
C LEU A 104 29.88 -11.38 -49.27
N LEU A 105 29.64 -10.12 -48.90
CA LEU A 105 30.71 -9.16 -48.59
C LEU A 105 31.54 -9.59 -47.38
N ARG A 106 30.89 -10.08 -46.32
CA ARG A 106 31.58 -10.64 -45.14
C ARG A 106 32.45 -11.85 -45.51
N ALA A 107 31.93 -12.76 -46.35
CA ALA A 107 32.68 -13.91 -46.85
C ALA A 107 33.89 -13.49 -47.72
N ARG A 108 33.83 -12.32 -48.36
CA ARG A 108 34.94 -11.69 -49.11
C ARG A 108 35.90 -10.86 -48.25
N GLY A 109 35.74 -10.87 -46.93
CA GLY A 109 36.60 -10.13 -46.00
C GLY A 109 36.34 -8.62 -45.95
N VAL A 110 35.25 -8.13 -46.52
CA VAL A 110 34.86 -6.72 -46.40
C VAL A 110 34.29 -6.49 -45.00
N GLN A 111 34.77 -5.46 -44.30
CA GLN A 111 34.22 -5.06 -43.02
C GLN A 111 32.78 -4.59 -43.20
N VAL A 112 31.85 -5.33 -42.62
CA VAL A 112 30.43 -5.02 -42.63
C VAL A 112 30.07 -4.34 -41.31
N PRO A 113 29.44 -3.15 -41.32
CA PRO A 113 28.91 -2.54 -40.10
C PRO A 113 27.92 -3.50 -39.44
N GLU A 114 28.15 -3.88 -38.18
CA GLU A 114 27.16 -4.62 -37.43
C GLU A 114 25.93 -3.72 -37.18
N PRO A 115 24.71 -4.17 -37.52
CA PRO A 115 23.53 -3.41 -37.18
C PRO A 115 23.46 -3.29 -35.65
N PRO A 116 23.17 -2.09 -35.10
CA PRO A 116 22.98 -1.94 -33.67
C PRO A 116 21.89 -2.93 -33.24
N ARG A 117 22.26 -3.81 -32.30
CA ARG A 117 21.34 -4.81 -31.75
C ARG A 117 20.09 -4.05 -31.27
N PRO A 118 18.89 -4.36 -31.79
CA PRO A 118 17.67 -3.75 -31.27
C PRO A 118 17.64 -4.05 -29.77
N ALA A 119 17.51 -2.98 -28.97
CA ALA A 119 17.32 -3.14 -27.53
C ALA A 119 16.17 -4.12 -27.31
N PRO A 120 16.31 -5.07 -26.38
CA PRO A 120 15.20 -5.96 -26.07
C PRO A 120 13.98 -5.09 -25.76
N PRO A 121 12.78 -5.43 -26.28
CA PRO A 121 11.57 -4.72 -25.90
C PRO A 121 11.54 -4.67 -24.38
N ALA A 122 11.31 -3.49 -23.81
CA ALA A 122 11.16 -3.34 -22.37
C ALA A 122 10.19 -4.42 -21.91
N ALA A 123 10.67 -5.32 -21.05
CA ALA A 123 9.82 -6.36 -20.50
C ALA A 123 8.57 -5.67 -19.96
N ALA A 124 7.39 -6.13 -20.38
CA ALA A 124 6.16 -5.65 -19.80
C ALA A 124 6.34 -5.65 -18.27
N PRO A 125 6.02 -4.54 -17.56
CA PRO A 125 6.22 -4.48 -16.13
C PRO A 125 5.57 -5.72 -15.53
N ALA A 126 6.38 -6.51 -14.81
CA ALA A 126 5.86 -7.66 -14.10
C ALA A 126 4.65 -7.20 -13.29
N PRO A 127 3.54 -7.98 -13.26
CA PRO A 127 2.37 -7.59 -12.48
C PRO A 127 2.83 -7.19 -11.08
N ALA A 128 2.45 -5.98 -10.67
CA ALA A 128 2.87 -5.41 -9.40
C ALA A 128 2.57 -6.43 -8.30
N GLU A 129 3.62 -6.91 -7.64
CA GLU A 129 3.46 -7.82 -6.52
C GLU A 129 2.54 -7.13 -5.50
N PRO A 130 1.49 -7.82 -5.00
CA PRO A 130 0.53 -7.19 -4.11
C PRO A 130 1.27 -6.60 -2.91
N ALA A 131 0.87 -5.39 -2.51
CA ALA A 131 1.49 -4.72 -1.39
C ALA A 131 1.40 -5.63 -0.15
N PRO A 132 2.47 -5.74 0.64
CA PRO A 132 2.42 -6.55 1.87
C PRO A 132 1.31 -6.04 2.80
N PRO A 133 0.59 -6.93 3.49
CA PRO A 133 -0.52 -6.56 4.37
C PRO A 133 -0.03 -5.69 5.54
N ALA A 134 -0.90 -4.83 6.04
CA ALA A 134 -0.68 -4.09 7.28
C ALA A 134 -1.41 -4.77 8.43
N TYR A 135 -0.94 -4.53 9.66
CA TYR A 135 -1.55 -5.08 10.87
C TYR A 135 -1.71 -3.99 11.90
N ALA A 136 -2.69 -4.13 12.78
CA ALA A 136 -2.82 -3.28 13.96
C ALA A 136 -3.36 -4.08 15.13
N SER A 137 -2.93 -3.74 16.34
CA SER A 137 -3.63 -4.15 17.55
C SER A 137 -4.94 -3.39 17.69
N ALA A 138 -5.85 -3.93 18.48
CA ALA A 138 -6.93 -3.12 19.03
C ALA A 138 -6.36 -1.98 19.89
N VAL A 139 -7.20 -0.97 20.16
CA VAL A 139 -6.83 0.11 21.08
C VAL A 139 -6.98 -0.42 22.50
N ASP A 140 -6.08 -0.01 23.40
CA ASP A 140 -6.19 -0.33 24.81
C ASP A 140 -6.95 0.75 25.60
N GLY A 141 -7.09 0.53 26.91
CA GLY A 141 -7.80 1.47 27.79
C GLY A 141 -7.12 2.83 27.94
N ARG A 142 -5.83 2.93 27.60
CA ARG A 142 -5.04 4.18 27.59
C ARG A 142 -5.00 4.85 26.21
N GLY A 143 -5.72 4.29 25.23
CA GLY A 143 -5.76 4.84 23.89
C GLY A 143 -4.53 4.51 23.04
N GLU A 144 -3.74 3.52 23.45
CA GLU A 144 -2.54 3.08 22.74
C GLU A 144 -2.85 1.90 21.83
N ARG A 145 -2.12 1.83 20.70
CA ARG A 145 -2.10 0.66 19.83
C ARG A 145 -0.81 0.56 19.04
N ALA A 146 -0.46 -0.67 18.67
CA ALA A 146 0.62 -0.96 17.75
C ALA A 146 0.09 -1.04 16.31
N VAL A 147 0.84 -0.51 15.36
CA VAL A 147 0.56 -0.56 13.91
C VAL A 147 1.80 -1.03 13.18
N TRP A 148 1.66 -2.07 12.36
CA TRP A 148 2.71 -2.58 11.48
C TRP A 148 2.36 -2.26 10.03
N LEU A 149 3.17 -1.42 9.41
CA LEU A 149 2.99 -0.98 8.02
C LEU A 149 4.22 -1.37 7.20
N SER A 150 4.02 -2.23 6.20
CA SER A 150 5.12 -2.82 5.43
C SER A 150 5.06 -2.50 3.94
N ARG A 151 6.18 -2.15 3.31
CA ARG A 151 6.26 -1.89 1.87
C ARG A 151 7.33 -2.74 1.20
N ALA A 152 7.08 -3.15 -0.04
CA ALA A 152 8.12 -3.76 -0.86
C ALA A 152 9.13 -2.70 -1.31
N VAL A 153 10.41 -2.94 -1.07
CA VAL A 153 11.51 -2.10 -1.55
C VAL A 153 12.22 -2.84 -2.69
N PRO A 154 12.14 -2.34 -3.95
CA PRO A 154 12.72 -3.00 -5.10
C PRO A 154 14.19 -3.37 -4.89
N GLY A 155 14.52 -4.65 -5.10
CA GLY A 155 15.88 -5.18 -4.95
C GLY A 155 16.40 -5.30 -3.52
N LYS A 156 15.67 -4.87 -2.49
CA LYS A 156 16.14 -4.85 -1.09
C LYS A 156 15.33 -5.73 -0.13
N GLY A 157 14.04 -5.92 -0.35
CA GLY A 157 13.18 -6.76 0.50
C GLY A 157 11.90 -6.06 0.90
N ILE A 158 11.43 -6.30 2.13
CA ILE A 158 10.24 -5.70 2.72
C ILE A 158 10.68 -4.80 3.86
N GLU A 159 10.46 -3.50 3.74
CA GLU A 159 10.62 -2.58 4.86
C GLU A 159 9.36 -2.60 5.71
N VAL A 160 9.51 -2.73 7.03
CA VAL A 160 8.42 -2.78 8.00
C VAL A 160 8.63 -1.66 9.00
N GLY A 161 7.66 -0.75 9.08
CA GLY A 161 7.54 0.18 10.20
C GLY A 161 6.62 -0.38 11.25
N GLN A 162 7.11 -0.51 12.47
CA GLN A 162 6.34 -0.79 13.67
C GLN A 162 6.19 0.50 14.46
N ALA A 163 4.96 1.02 14.51
CA ALA A 163 4.62 2.23 15.22
C ALA A 163 3.80 1.90 16.48
N VAL A 164 4.06 2.61 17.57
CA VAL A 164 3.16 2.70 18.72
C VAL A 164 2.53 4.09 18.70
N ILE A 165 1.21 4.14 18.64
CA ILE A 165 0.44 5.39 18.57
C ILE A 165 -0.50 5.52 19.76
N SER A 166 -0.77 6.76 20.15
CA SER A 166 -1.68 7.14 21.24
C SER A 166 -2.63 8.22 20.75
N ASP A 167 -3.91 8.11 21.08
CA ASP A 167 -4.92 9.15 20.80
C ASP A 167 -4.76 10.41 21.67
N GLU A 168 -3.99 10.33 22.74
CA GLU A 168 -3.65 11.45 23.62
C GLU A 168 -2.26 12.04 23.33
N ARG A 169 -1.28 11.21 22.97
CA ARG A 169 0.13 11.64 22.79
C ARG A 169 0.59 11.74 21.34
N GLY A 170 -0.10 11.09 20.40
CA GLY A 170 0.35 10.98 19.02
C GLY A 170 1.29 9.79 18.77
N LEU A 171 2.26 9.92 17.89
CA LEU A 171 3.24 8.87 17.60
C LEU A 171 4.25 8.77 18.76
N VAL A 172 4.23 7.65 19.47
CA VAL A 172 5.02 7.42 20.68
C VAL A 172 6.36 6.77 20.33
N GLU A 173 6.32 5.75 19.48
CA GLU A 173 7.51 5.00 19.06
C GLU A 173 7.40 4.62 17.58
N LEU A 174 8.54 4.57 16.91
CA LEU A 174 8.68 4.02 15.56
C LEU A 174 9.97 3.22 15.44
N GLN A 175 9.85 1.99 14.97
CA GLN A 175 10.97 1.14 14.59
C GLN A 175 10.82 0.75 13.12
N VAL A 176 11.88 0.93 12.34
CA VAL A 176 11.88 0.58 10.92
C VAL A 176 12.94 -0.48 10.67
N ALA A 177 12.55 -1.59 10.06
CA ALA A 177 13.45 -2.70 9.73
C ALA A 177 13.28 -3.13 8.27
N LEU A 178 14.37 -3.54 7.63
CA LEU A 178 14.37 -4.16 6.31
C LEU A 178 14.51 -5.68 6.46
N LEU A 179 13.50 -6.43 6.02
CA LEU A 179 13.43 -7.87 6.13
C LEU A 179 13.45 -8.55 4.76
N GLY A 180 14.07 -9.72 4.66
CA GLY A 180 13.89 -10.59 3.51
C GLY A 180 12.43 -11.11 3.42
N ARG A 181 11.96 -11.49 2.23
CA ARG A 181 10.57 -11.99 2.04
C ARG A 181 10.22 -13.19 2.91
N LYS A 182 11.20 -14.06 3.21
CA LYS A 182 11.01 -15.21 4.12
C LYS A 182 10.88 -14.76 5.58
N GLU A 183 11.72 -13.81 5.99
CA GLU A 183 11.73 -13.25 7.34
C GLU A 183 10.44 -12.46 7.60
N TRP A 184 9.98 -11.66 6.64
CA TRP A 184 8.69 -10.98 6.70
C TRP A 184 7.53 -11.94 6.95
N ARG A 185 7.44 -13.04 6.20
CA ARG A 185 6.35 -14.03 6.39
C ARG A 185 6.38 -14.67 7.77
N ALA A 186 7.57 -14.95 8.32
CA ALA A 186 7.72 -15.47 9.67
C ALA A 186 7.36 -14.42 10.73
N PHE A 187 7.77 -13.17 10.51
CA PHE A 187 7.47 -12.03 11.37
C PHE A 187 5.96 -11.74 11.42
N ALA A 188 5.30 -11.64 10.25
CA ALA A 188 3.86 -11.42 10.14
C ALA A 188 3.05 -12.53 10.85
N ARG A 189 3.43 -13.80 10.68
CA ARG A 189 2.81 -14.90 11.43
C ARG A 189 3.02 -14.74 12.94
N GLY A 190 4.24 -14.42 13.37
CA GLY A 190 4.55 -14.21 14.78
C GLY A 190 3.82 -13.02 15.41
N ILE A 191 3.51 -11.97 14.63
CA ILE A 191 2.66 -10.86 15.08
C ILE A 191 1.26 -11.36 15.40
N LEU A 192 0.65 -12.13 14.51
CA LEU A 192 -0.71 -12.65 14.71
C LEU A 192 -0.76 -13.64 15.89
N ASP A 193 0.18 -14.59 15.95
CA ASP A 193 0.19 -15.63 16.98
C ASP A 193 0.37 -15.05 18.39
N ARG A 194 1.30 -14.09 18.57
CA ARG A 194 1.58 -13.48 19.88
C ARG A 194 0.66 -12.30 20.18
N GLY A 195 0.14 -11.65 19.16
CA GLY A 195 -0.72 -10.47 19.25
C GLY A 195 -2.19 -10.79 19.47
N ALA A 196 -2.59 -12.07 19.48
CA ALA A 196 -3.99 -12.48 19.67
C ALA A 196 -4.61 -11.88 20.94
N ALA A 197 -3.87 -11.86 22.06
CA ALA A 197 -4.33 -11.27 23.32
C ALA A 197 -4.52 -9.74 23.24
N MET A 198 -3.80 -9.07 22.34
CA MET A 198 -3.90 -7.63 22.08
C MET A 198 -4.89 -7.30 20.95
N GLY A 199 -5.61 -8.30 20.42
CA GLY A 199 -6.50 -8.12 19.28
C GLY A 199 -5.74 -7.69 18.03
N VAL A 200 -4.57 -8.27 17.75
CA VAL A 200 -3.87 -7.97 16.49
C VAL A 200 -4.58 -8.63 15.31
N GLY A 201 -4.94 -7.82 14.33
CA GLY A 201 -5.58 -8.26 13.09
C GLY A 201 -4.97 -7.58 11.86
N GLU A 202 -5.27 -8.13 10.69
CA GLU A 202 -4.97 -7.48 9.42
C GLU A 202 -5.80 -6.20 9.27
N LEU A 203 -5.16 -5.14 8.78
CA LEU A 203 -5.77 -3.84 8.56
C LEU A 203 -5.51 -3.40 7.12
N GLU A 204 -6.50 -2.73 6.53
CA GLU A 204 -6.34 -2.11 5.22
C GLU A 204 -5.16 -1.11 5.27
N ARG A 205 -4.29 -1.18 4.26
CA ARG A 205 -3.00 -0.49 4.28
C ARG A 205 -3.16 1.03 4.32
N ALA A 206 -4.07 1.60 3.55
CA ALA A 206 -4.29 3.04 3.55
C ALA A 206 -4.79 3.52 4.92
N ARG A 207 -5.66 2.73 5.57
CA ARG A 207 -6.09 2.98 6.95
C ARG A 207 -4.95 2.91 7.96
N ALA A 208 -4.09 1.89 7.89
CA ALA A 208 -2.91 1.80 8.75
C ALA A 208 -1.98 3.01 8.59
N HIS A 209 -1.76 3.44 7.35
CA HIS A 209 -0.99 4.64 7.03
C HIS A 209 -1.66 5.91 7.60
N ALA A 210 -2.97 6.05 7.45
CA ALA A 210 -3.73 7.19 7.96
C ALA A 210 -3.69 7.30 9.49
N LEU A 211 -3.76 6.16 10.21
CA LEU A 211 -3.60 6.13 11.67
C LEU A 211 -2.23 6.66 12.12
N VAL A 212 -1.15 6.23 11.46
CA VAL A 212 0.20 6.69 11.82
C VAL A 212 0.40 8.17 11.44
N ALA A 213 -0.14 8.61 10.31
CA ALA A 213 -0.09 10.00 9.89
C ALA A 213 -0.88 10.92 10.85
N GLU A 214 -2.07 10.52 11.30
CA GLU A 214 -2.86 11.28 12.28
C GLU A 214 -2.14 11.34 13.64
N ALA A 215 -1.56 10.22 14.09
CA ALA A 215 -0.75 10.19 15.30
C ALA A 215 0.45 11.14 15.20
N ARG A 216 1.11 11.18 14.04
CA ARG A 216 2.20 12.13 13.78
C ARG A 216 1.75 13.59 13.76
N ALA A 217 0.57 13.90 13.23
CA ALA A 217 0.00 15.25 13.30
C ALA A 217 -0.30 15.64 14.76
N ARG A 218 -0.78 14.70 15.57
CA ARG A 218 -1.08 14.90 16.98
C ARG A 218 0.16 15.21 17.83
N ASN A 219 1.35 14.77 17.44
CA ASN A 219 2.60 15.20 18.11
C ASN A 219 2.76 16.73 18.12
N GLU A 220 2.34 17.41 17.05
CA GLU A 220 2.45 18.88 16.93
C GLU A 220 1.53 19.60 17.92
N VAL A 221 0.33 19.05 18.13
CA VAL A 221 -0.67 19.59 19.07
C VAL A 221 -0.28 19.32 20.53
N THR A 222 0.29 18.15 20.79
CA THR A 222 0.58 17.67 22.16
C THR A 222 1.97 18.04 22.65
N GLY A 223 2.87 18.44 21.75
CA GLY A 223 4.29 18.66 22.06
C GLY A 223 5.07 17.36 22.31
N GLN A 224 4.46 16.19 22.12
CA GLN A 224 5.14 14.90 22.24
C GLN A 224 6.28 14.82 21.22
N ARG A 225 7.49 14.47 21.68
CA ARG A 225 8.66 14.32 20.81
C ARG A 225 8.37 13.28 19.71
N VAL A 226 8.57 13.70 18.46
CA VAL A 226 8.47 12.81 17.29
C VAL A 226 9.65 11.83 17.28
N PRO A 227 9.40 10.52 17.11
CA PRO A 227 10.46 9.53 16.95
C PRO A 227 11.39 9.84 15.77
N GLU A 228 12.67 9.53 15.94
CA GLU A 228 13.69 9.78 14.92
C GLU A 228 13.35 9.04 13.61
N GLY A 229 13.52 9.74 12.48
CA GLY A 229 13.26 9.17 11.15
C GLY A 229 11.79 9.03 10.76
N ALA A 230 10.83 9.35 11.64
CA ALA A 230 9.40 9.21 11.35
C ALA A 230 8.94 10.04 10.13
N ASP A 231 9.39 11.29 10.04
CA ASP A 231 9.03 12.18 8.93
C ASP A 231 9.56 11.69 7.60
N LEU A 232 10.82 11.23 7.59
CA LEU A 232 11.43 10.66 6.40
C LEU A 232 10.71 9.38 5.97
N TRP A 233 10.38 8.51 6.92
CA TRP A 233 9.69 7.26 6.65
C TRP A 233 8.26 7.49 6.13
N LEU A 234 7.49 8.39 6.75
CA LEU A 234 6.16 8.78 6.27
C LEU A 234 6.22 9.44 4.89
N ALA A 235 7.20 10.31 4.63
CA ALA A 235 7.38 10.92 3.32
C ALA A 235 7.59 9.87 2.20
N GLN A 236 8.25 8.74 2.51
CA GLN A 236 8.45 7.64 1.57
C GLN A 236 7.19 6.80 1.32
N LEU A 237 6.21 6.86 2.21
CA LEU A 237 4.90 6.22 2.05
C LEU A 237 3.93 7.08 1.21
N GLY A 238 4.23 8.38 1.09
CA GLY A 238 3.42 9.35 0.37
C GLY A 238 2.34 9.99 1.24
N PRO A 239 1.37 10.70 0.66
CA PRO A 239 0.26 11.27 1.41
C PRO A 239 -0.68 10.18 1.94
N ALA A 240 -1.12 10.33 3.18
CA ALA A 240 -2.15 9.48 3.76
C ALA A 240 -3.55 9.96 3.36
N ALA A 241 -4.48 9.02 3.19
CA ALA A 241 -5.91 9.35 3.08
C ALA A 241 -6.43 9.82 4.45
N PRO A 242 -7.43 10.71 4.51
CA PRO A 242 -8.07 11.05 5.77
C PRO A 242 -8.78 9.82 6.35
N LEU A 243 -8.76 9.70 7.68
CA LEU A 243 -9.54 8.66 8.34
C LEU A 243 -11.04 8.97 8.21
N PRO A 244 -11.87 7.98 7.83
CA PRO A 244 -13.31 8.17 7.80
C PRO A 244 -13.84 8.41 9.21
N ASP A 245 -14.93 9.16 9.32
CA ASP A 245 -15.65 9.31 10.59
C ASP A 245 -16.10 7.93 11.10
N PRO A 246 -15.61 7.49 12.27
CA PRO A 246 -16.00 6.19 12.84
C PRO A 246 -17.52 6.08 13.08
N ALA A 247 -18.19 7.19 13.40
CA ALA A 247 -19.64 7.20 13.60
C ALA A 247 -20.42 6.93 12.31
N ALA A 248 -19.87 7.33 11.15
CA ALA A 248 -20.48 7.05 9.85
C ALA A 248 -20.49 5.54 9.51
N ARG A 249 -19.53 4.77 10.04
CA ARG A 249 -19.47 3.31 9.86
C ARG A 249 -20.47 2.56 10.73
N PHE A 250 -20.77 3.09 11.91
CA PHE A 250 -21.74 2.52 12.83
C PHE A 250 -22.90 3.48 13.06
N PRO A 251 -23.88 3.54 12.13
CA PRO A 251 -25.08 4.34 12.32
C PRO A 251 -25.88 3.83 13.53
N ALA A 252 -26.71 4.71 14.08
CA ALA A 252 -27.63 4.35 15.17
C ALA A 252 -28.62 3.27 14.71
N LEU A 253 -28.92 2.34 15.62
CA LEU A 253 -29.95 1.32 15.41
C LEU A 253 -31.34 1.88 15.73
N PRO A 254 -32.42 1.19 15.32
CA PRO A 254 -33.78 1.52 15.77
C PRO A 254 -33.87 1.51 17.32
N GLY A 255 -34.64 2.43 17.90
CA GLY A 255 -34.55 2.77 19.33
C GLY A 255 -34.53 1.61 20.33
N ALA A 256 -35.34 0.56 20.12
CA ALA A 256 -35.33 -0.61 21.00
C ALA A 256 -34.05 -1.47 20.86
N GLU A 257 -33.53 -1.61 19.65
CA GLU A 257 -32.28 -2.32 19.38
C GLU A 257 -31.07 -1.52 19.87
N GLU A 258 -31.10 -0.19 19.73
CA GLU A 258 -30.07 0.71 20.25
C GLU A 258 -30.01 0.64 21.78
N ALA A 259 -31.16 0.70 22.45
CA ALA A 259 -31.24 0.55 23.90
C ALA A 259 -30.71 -0.81 24.35
N ALA A 260 -31.12 -1.91 23.69
CA ALA A 260 -30.62 -3.24 24.00
C ALA A 260 -29.09 -3.38 23.80
N ALA A 261 -28.54 -2.77 22.74
CA ALA A 261 -27.10 -2.74 22.50
C ALA A 261 -26.36 -1.91 23.57
N LEU A 262 -26.92 -0.77 23.99
CA LEU A 262 -26.37 0.05 25.07
C LEU A 262 -26.38 -0.73 26.40
N GLU A 263 -27.48 -1.41 26.73
CA GLU A 263 -27.57 -2.26 27.92
C GLU A 263 -26.51 -3.37 27.92
N ALA A 264 -26.29 -4.01 26.77
CA ALA A 264 -25.26 -5.04 26.61
C ALA A 264 -23.83 -4.51 26.73
N SER A 265 -23.60 -3.19 26.62
CA SER A 265 -22.26 -2.60 26.61
C SER A 265 -21.47 -2.86 27.89
N GLY A 266 -22.11 -3.08 29.04
CA GLY A 266 -21.43 -3.41 30.29
C GLY A 266 -20.67 -4.75 30.24
N ALA A 267 -21.19 -5.72 29.50
CA ALA A 267 -20.59 -7.05 29.33
C ALA A 267 -19.33 -7.03 28.46
N LEU A 268 -19.07 -5.92 27.74
CA LEU A 268 -17.85 -5.76 26.96
C LEU A 268 -16.60 -5.89 27.85
N HIS A 269 -16.66 -5.49 29.12
CA HIS A 269 -15.53 -5.65 30.04
C HIS A 269 -15.18 -7.10 30.38
N ASP A 270 -16.03 -8.07 30.05
CA ASP A 270 -15.72 -9.48 30.24
C ASP A 270 -14.85 -10.03 29.10
N LEU A 271 -14.84 -9.34 27.95
CA LEU A 271 -13.99 -9.67 26.80
C LEU A 271 -12.51 -9.51 27.16
N PRO A 272 -11.63 -10.44 26.72
CA PRO A 272 -10.20 -10.36 26.97
C PRO A 272 -9.59 -9.00 26.59
N LEU A 273 -10.06 -8.42 25.49
CA LEU A 273 -9.60 -7.13 24.96
C LEU A 273 -9.86 -5.95 25.91
N LEU A 274 -10.97 -5.98 26.65
CA LEU A 274 -11.49 -4.83 27.42
C LEU A 274 -11.47 -5.07 28.93
N ARG A 275 -11.11 -6.29 29.35
CA ARG A 275 -10.99 -6.66 30.76
C ARG A 275 -9.99 -5.79 31.50
N GLY A 276 -8.88 -5.45 30.85
CA GLY A 276 -7.85 -4.57 31.40
C GLY A 276 -8.15 -3.07 31.35
N TRP A 277 -9.31 -2.65 30.84
CA TRP A 277 -9.65 -1.23 30.77
C TRP A 277 -10.15 -0.73 32.11
N PHE A 278 -9.48 0.28 32.66
CA PHE A 278 -9.80 0.89 33.93
C PHE A 278 -9.60 2.41 33.84
N ALA A 279 -10.17 3.14 34.79
CA ALA A 279 -9.75 4.51 35.05
C ALA A 279 -8.28 4.56 35.51
N GLU A 280 -7.63 5.71 35.39
CA GLU A 280 -6.24 5.86 35.83
C GLU A 280 -6.10 5.52 37.32
N GLU A 281 -4.97 4.89 37.65
CA GLU A 281 -4.72 4.37 39.00
C GLU A 281 -4.82 5.46 40.07
N GLY A 282 -4.32 6.68 39.78
CA GLY A 282 -4.46 7.82 40.69
C GLY A 282 -5.92 8.15 41.00
N TYR A 283 -6.77 8.16 39.98
CA TYR A 283 -8.19 8.41 40.13
C TYR A 283 -8.90 7.28 40.89
N LEU A 284 -8.56 6.02 40.60
CA LEU A 284 -9.11 4.88 41.33
C LEU A 284 -8.73 4.90 42.81
N ARG A 285 -7.52 5.33 43.17
CA ARG A 285 -7.11 5.51 44.57
C ARG A 285 -7.92 6.60 45.28
N GLU A 286 -8.22 7.70 44.60
CA GLU A 286 -9.09 8.76 45.16
C GLU A 286 -10.51 8.24 45.42
N VAL A 287 -11.07 7.46 44.48
CA VAL A 287 -12.40 6.85 44.64
C VAL A 287 -12.40 5.81 45.77
N ALA A 288 -11.36 4.97 45.85
CA ALA A 288 -11.21 3.99 46.92
C ALA A 288 -11.28 4.65 48.30
N ALA A 289 -10.53 5.74 48.51
CA ALA A 289 -10.53 6.47 49.78
C ALA A 289 -11.93 6.97 50.16
N ARG A 290 -12.70 7.51 49.20
CA ARG A 290 -14.08 7.95 49.43
C ARG A 290 -15.04 6.80 49.78
N LEU A 291 -14.85 5.63 49.15
CA LEU A 291 -15.65 4.45 49.44
C LEU A 291 -15.33 3.87 50.83
N ASP A 292 -14.05 3.89 51.22
CA ASP A 292 -13.61 3.48 52.56
C ASP A 292 -14.19 4.38 53.65
N GLU A 293 -14.18 5.70 53.44
CA GLU A 293 -14.80 6.68 54.36
C GLU A 293 -16.28 6.37 54.62
N VAL A 294 -17.05 6.03 53.59
CA VAL A 294 -18.46 5.64 53.73
C VAL A 294 -18.60 4.30 54.46
N SER A 295 -17.70 3.36 54.18
CA SER A 295 -17.73 2.01 54.74
C SER A 295 -17.44 2.00 56.24
N VAL A 296 -16.51 2.83 56.71
CA VAL A 296 -16.14 2.94 58.13
C VAL A 296 -16.95 3.98 58.90
N SER A 297 -17.80 4.76 58.21
CA SER A 297 -18.54 5.84 58.84
C SER A 297 -19.59 5.32 59.84
N PRO A 298 -19.55 5.78 61.11
CA PRO A 298 -20.55 5.44 62.12
C PRO A 298 -21.87 6.18 61.93
N LEU A 299 -21.95 7.11 60.96
CA LEU A 299 -23.15 7.90 60.68
C LEU A 299 -24.28 7.08 60.03
N TYR A 300 -23.96 5.93 59.42
CA TYR A 300 -24.94 5.07 58.78
C TYR A 300 -25.43 4.01 59.78
N LEU A 301 -26.70 4.13 60.15
CA LEU A 301 -27.35 3.31 61.17
C LEU A 301 -27.85 1.96 60.63
N ASP A 302 -27.97 1.81 59.30
CA ASP A 302 -28.47 0.61 58.62
C ASP A 302 -27.64 0.30 57.35
N GLU A 303 -27.49 -0.99 57.03
CA GLU A 303 -26.74 -1.50 55.87
C GLU A 303 -27.31 -0.97 54.55
N ARG A 304 -28.63 -0.82 54.46
CA ARG A 304 -29.29 -0.26 53.28
C ARG A 304 -28.86 1.17 52.99
N GLN A 305 -28.79 2.03 54.02
CA GLN A 305 -28.36 3.42 53.86
C GLN A 305 -26.89 3.51 53.42
N ARG A 306 -26.04 2.61 53.95
CA ARG A 306 -24.64 2.51 53.54
C ARG A 306 -24.52 2.08 52.07
N ALA A 307 -25.29 1.08 51.63
CA ALA A 307 -25.29 0.63 50.24
C ALA A 307 -25.77 1.74 49.27
N GLU A 308 -26.84 2.46 49.62
CA GLU A 308 -27.32 3.60 48.84
C GLU A 308 -26.26 4.72 48.74
N GLN A 309 -25.52 4.97 49.82
CA GLN A 309 -24.44 5.96 49.80
C GLN A 309 -23.25 5.51 48.94
N LEU A 310 -22.82 4.25 49.05
CA LEU A 310 -21.73 3.72 48.22
C LEU A 310 -22.07 3.84 46.73
N ALA A 311 -23.31 3.50 46.35
CA ALA A 311 -23.79 3.68 44.98
C ALA A 311 -23.72 5.15 44.53
N ARG A 312 -24.11 6.10 45.38
CA ARG A 312 -24.01 7.54 45.07
C ARG A 312 -22.56 8.01 44.87
N VAL A 313 -21.63 7.58 45.74
CA VAL A 313 -20.20 7.94 45.61
C VAL A 313 -19.65 7.47 44.27
N LEU A 314 -20.02 6.25 43.87
CA LEU A 314 -19.62 5.69 42.60
C LEU A 314 -20.26 6.41 41.41
N ASP A 315 -21.56 6.73 41.46
CA ASP A 315 -22.25 7.47 40.39
C ASP A 315 -21.62 8.86 40.18
N GLU A 316 -21.33 9.57 41.27
CA GLU A 316 -20.60 10.84 41.22
C GLU A 316 -19.19 10.66 40.65
N ALA A 317 -18.49 9.58 41.00
CA ALA A 317 -17.17 9.28 40.46
C ALA A 317 -17.23 8.99 38.95
N VAL A 318 -18.17 8.17 38.49
CA VAL A 318 -18.34 7.89 37.05
C VAL A 318 -18.63 9.18 36.28
N ALA A 319 -19.51 10.04 36.81
CA ALA A 319 -19.83 11.32 36.20
C ALA A 319 -18.62 12.27 36.14
N ARG A 320 -17.86 12.40 37.24
CA ARG A 320 -16.66 13.24 37.31
C ARG A 320 -15.53 12.69 36.42
N TYR A 321 -15.38 11.38 36.36
CA TYR A 321 -14.39 10.76 35.49
C TYR A 321 -14.67 11.08 34.03
N LEU A 322 -15.94 10.96 33.61
CA LEU A 322 -16.40 11.17 32.24
C LEU A 322 -16.90 12.59 31.98
N GLU A 323 -16.05 13.57 32.29
CA GLU A 323 -16.20 14.95 31.81
C GLU A 323 -16.05 15.03 30.26
N PRO A 324 -16.54 16.11 29.61
CA PRO A 324 -16.71 16.14 28.15
C PRO A 324 -15.49 15.74 27.30
N PRO A 325 -14.24 16.17 27.60
CA PRO A 325 -13.09 15.75 26.81
C PRO A 325 -12.86 14.23 26.84
N ARG A 326 -13.04 13.62 28.02
CA ARG A 326 -12.83 12.18 28.20
C ARG A 326 -13.95 11.36 27.57
N ARG A 327 -15.18 11.88 27.54
CA ARG A 327 -16.30 11.26 26.80
C ARG A 327 -15.97 11.13 25.32
N THR A 328 -15.44 12.19 24.71
CA THR A 328 -15.05 12.20 23.29
C THR A 328 -13.92 11.20 23.01
N LEU A 329 -12.88 11.17 23.86
CA LEU A 329 -11.79 10.20 23.75
C LEU A 329 -12.30 8.77 23.87
N LEU A 330 -13.07 8.48 24.91
CA LEU A 330 -13.60 7.13 25.14
C LEU A 330 -14.55 6.69 24.04
N ALA A 331 -15.38 7.59 23.49
CA ALA A 331 -16.22 7.30 22.34
C ALA A 331 -15.39 6.92 21.11
N GLY A 332 -14.32 7.67 20.80
CA GLY A 332 -13.39 7.33 19.72
C GLY A 332 -12.72 5.95 19.90
N ARG A 333 -12.32 5.64 21.13
CA ARG A 333 -11.77 4.31 21.47
C ARG A 333 -12.80 3.21 21.28
N LEU A 334 -14.04 3.43 21.73
CA LEU A 334 -15.13 2.45 21.59
C LEU A 334 -15.55 2.23 20.13
N TYR A 335 -15.55 3.25 19.27
CA TYR A 335 -15.73 3.03 17.85
C TYR A 335 -14.59 2.22 17.23
N SER A 336 -13.35 2.49 17.64
CA SER A 336 -12.19 1.71 17.19
C SER A 336 -12.27 0.24 17.64
N VAL A 337 -12.86 -0.02 18.81
CA VAL A 337 -13.18 -1.37 19.29
C VAL A 337 -14.32 -1.99 18.50
N ALA A 338 -15.37 -1.23 18.18
CA ALA A 338 -16.47 -1.70 17.35
C ALA A 338 -15.99 -2.17 15.96
N GLU A 339 -15.09 -1.40 15.33
CA GLU A 339 -14.45 -1.81 14.07
C GLU A 339 -13.67 -3.11 14.18
N HIS A 340 -12.90 -3.25 15.26
CA HIS A 340 -12.11 -4.46 15.48
C HIS A 340 -13.01 -5.69 15.65
N LEU A 341 -14.07 -5.58 16.47
CA LEU A 341 -15.03 -6.67 16.71
C LEU A 341 -15.83 -7.02 15.46
N ASP A 342 -16.26 -6.01 14.69
CA ASP A 342 -16.96 -6.18 13.40
C ASP A 342 -16.08 -6.95 12.40
N ALA A 343 -14.80 -6.55 12.28
CA ALA A 343 -13.83 -7.25 11.43
C ALA A 343 -13.55 -8.69 11.89
N ALA A 344 -13.66 -8.96 13.19
CA ALA A 344 -13.56 -10.30 13.78
C ALA A 344 -14.85 -11.13 13.66
N GLY A 345 -15.93 -10.57 13.11
CA GLY A 345 -17.23 -11.23 12.94
C GLY A 345 -18.14 -11.18 14.17
N ASP A 346 -17.79 -10.41 15.20
CA ASP A 346 -18.57 -10.23 16.42
C ASP A 346 -19.45 -8.97 16.35
N ALA A 347 -20.47 -9.05 15.48
CA ALA A 347 -21.37 -7.93 15.23
C ALA A 347 -22.17 -7.50 16.47
N ALA A 348 -22.44 -8.41 17.41
CA ALA A 348 -23.21 -8.10 18.61
C ALA A 348 -22.41 -7.19 19.55
N ASN A 349 -21.17 -7.56 19.88
CA ASN A 349 -20.32 -6.73 20.71
C ASN A 349 -19.88 -5.44 19.99
N ALA A 350 -19.71 -5.49 18.66
CA ALA A 350 -19.46 -4.28 17.87
C ALA A 350 -20.60 -3.25 18.00
N ARG A 351 -21.86 -3.69 17.90
CA ARG A 351 -23.03 -2.82 18.10
C ARG A 351 -23.10 -2.24 19.51
N ALA A 352 -22.80 -3.06 20.52
CA ALA A 352 -22.79 -2.62 21.92
C ALA A 352 -21.72 -1.54 22.17
N ALA A 353 -20.52 -1.72 21.61
CA ALA A 353 -19.44 -0.74 21.71
C ALA A 353 -19.82 0.58 21.02
N ALA A 354 -20.40 0.50 19.82
CA ALA A 354 -20.85 1.69 19.08
C ALA A 354 -22.02 2.41 19.76
N ALA A 355 -22.96 1.68 20.38
CA ALA A 355 -24.06 2.26 21.15
C ALA A 355 -23.55 3.03 22.37
N ALA A 356 -22.59 2.46 23.12
CA ALA A 356 -21.95 3.17 24.23
C ALA A 356 -21.19 4.42 23.76
N ALA A 357 -20.48 4.35 22.62
CA ALA A 357 -19.81 5.52 22.03
C ALA A 357 -20.79 6.64 21.68
N ARG A 358 -21.94 6.30 21.06
CA ARG A 358 -23.00 7.26 20.74
C ARG A 358 -23.61 7.87 22.00
N ALA A 359 -23.91 7.07 23.03
CA ALA A 359 -24.43 7.57 24.29
C ALA A 359 -23.46 8.54 25.00
N LEU A 360 -22.15 8.27 24.92
CA LEU A 360 -21.13 9.18 25.42
C LEU A 360 -21.16 10.53 24.68
N VAL A 361 -21.20 10.51 23.35
CA VAL A 361 -21.27 11.73 22.53
C VAL A 361 -22.58 12.48 22.70
N ALA A 362 -23.70 11.77 22.85
CA ALA A 362 -25.03 12.36 23.04
C ALA A 362 -25.24 13.01 24.41
N GLY A 363 -24.27 12.88 25.33
CA GLY A 363 -24.36 13.48 26.66
C GLY A 363 -25.22 12.70 27.66
N THR A 364 -25.56 11.43 27.37
CA THR A 364 -26.26 10.55 28.33
C THR A 364 -25.53 10.53 29.68
N PRO A 365 -26.23 10.64 30.83
CA PRO A 365 -25.60 10.57 32.14
C PRO A 365 -24.68 9.36 32.25
N ALA A 366 -23.45 9.56 32.71
CA ALA A 366 -22.42 8.52 32.60
C ALA A 366 -22.76 7.26 33.42
N GLY A 367 -23.46 7.40 34.54
CA GLY A 367 -23.97 6.27 35.34
C GLY A 367 -25.08 5.46 34.66
N GLU A 368 -25.74 6.00 33.64
CA GLU A 368 -26.74 5.31 32.82
C GLU A 368 -26.12 4.54 31.63
N ILE A 369 -24.82 4.67 31.40
CA ILE A 369 -24.10 3.94 30.35
C ILE A 369 -23.40 2.74 31.02
N PRO A 370 -23.86 1.49 30.81
CA PRO A 370 -23.33 0.34 31.55
C PRO A 370 -21.82 0.12 31.37
N PHE A 371 -21.28 0.36 30.17
CA PHE A 371 -19.83 0.34 29.94
C PHE A 371 -19.09 1.36 30.81
N ALA A 372 -19.54 2.60 30.83
CA ALA A 372 -18.91 3.69 31.59
C ALA A 372 -18.89 3.41 33.09
N ARG A 373 -20.00 2.90 33.62
CA ARG A 373 -20.11 2.51 35.02
C ARG A 373 -19.16 1.35 35.36
N ARG A 374 -19.15 0.30 34.53
CA ARG A 374 -18.27 -0.88 34.70
C ARG A 374 -16.78 -0.57 34.59
N LEU A 375 -16.39 0.50 33.90
CA LEU A 375 -15.00 0.95 33.79
C LEU A 375 -14.38 1.27 35.17
N LEU A 376 -15.20 1.74 36.12
CA LEU A 376 -14.79 2.05 37.50
C LEU A 376 -15.17 0.92 38.45
N GLU A 377 -16.42 0.44 38.41
CA GLU A 377 -16.96 -0.53 39.38
C GLU A 377 -16.10 -1.76 39.56
N LYS A 378 -15.63 -2.35 38.45
CA LYS A 378 -14.91 -3.62 38.49
C LYS A 378 -13.51 -3.50 39.13
N ALA A 379 -13.03 -2.28 39.38
CA ALA A 379 -11.83 -2.04 40.18
C ALA A 379 -12.06 -2.26 41.69
N PHE A 380 -13.32 -2.24 42.12
CA PHE A 380 -13.75 -2.35 43.52
C PHE A 380 -14.64 -3.59 43.69
N PRO A 381 -14.09 -4.81 43.55
CA PRO A 381 -14.87 -6.01 43.78
C PRO A 381 -15.42 -5.99 45.22
N PRO A 382 -16.64 -6.52 45.45
CA PRO A 382 -17.14 -6.68 46.80
C PRO A 382 -16.12 -7.44 47.63
N ALA A 383 -15.90 -7.02 48.88
CA ALA A 383 -14.93 -7.62 49.77
C ALA A 383 -15.11 -9.15 49.77
N ALA A 384 -14.10 -9.88 49.29
CA ALA A 384 -14.11 -11.32 49.38
C ALA A 384 -14.19 -11.70 50.87
N PRO A 385 -14.96 -12.74 51.25
CA PRO A 385 -14.88 -13.27 52.60
C PRO A 385 -13.41 -13.62 52.86
N ALA A 386 -12.86 -13.11 53.97
CA ALA A 386 -11.44 -13.19 54.29
C ALA A 386 -10.93 -14.62 54.11
N ALA A 387 -10.19 -14.87 53.03
CA ALA A 387 -9.50 -16.12 52.84
C ALA A 387 -8.41 -16.21 53.93
N PRO A 388 -8.21 -17.38 54.55
CA PRO A 388 -7.09 -17.59 55.46
C PRO A 388 -5.80 -17.26 54.70
N GLY A 389 -4.96 -16.41 55.33
CA GLY A 389 -3.82 -15.77 54.68
C GLY A 389 -2.86 -16.76 54.02
N PRO A 390 -2.28 -16.42 52.86
CA PRO A 390 -1.33 -17.29 52.19
C PRO A 390 0.04 -17.24 52.86
N ASP A 391 0.57 -18.45 53.06
CA ASP A 391 1.97 -18.76 53.34
C ASP A 391 2.90 -18.04 52.35
N ALA A 392 4.02 -17.56 52.88
CA ALA A 392 5.05 -16.87 52.13
C ALA A 392 5.75 -17.83 51.15
N GLY A 393 5.67 -17.55 49.84
CA GLY A 393 6.53 -18.21 48.88
C GLY A 393 5.99 -18.33 47.46
N ALA A 394 5.76 -17.21 46.77
CA ALA A 394 5.67 -17.23 45.32
C ALA A 394 6.30 -15.96 44.74
N VAL A 395 7.50 -16.11 44.17
CA VAL A 395 8.21 -15.09 43.41
C VAL A 395 7.48 -14.89 42.07
N PRO A 396 7.20 -13.65 41.62
CA PRO A 396 6.57 -13.42 40.33
C PRO A 396 7.57 -13.67 39.18
N PRO A 397 7.16 -14.28 38.06
CA PRO A 397 7.99 -14.36 36.86
C PRO A 397 8.08 -12.97 36.21
N GLY A 398 9.31 -12.63 35.79
CA GLY A 398 9.70 -11.31 35.31
C GLY A 398 8.96 -10.83 34.06
N GLU A 399 8.72 -9.52 34.03
CA GLU A 399 8.26 -8.74 32.90
C GLU A 399 9.25 -8.84 31.73
N GLY A 400 8.80 -9.40 30.61
CA GLY A 400 9.44 -9.26 29.31
C GLY A 400 8.52 -8.47 28.38
N SER A 401 8.89 -7.23 28.05
CA SER A 401 8.23 -6.41 27.03
C SER A 401 8.14 -7.18 25.70
N PRO A 402 6.96 -7.28 25.06
CA PRO A 402 6.86 -8.01 23.81
C PRO A 402 7.16 -7.09 22.62
N LEU A 403 8.03 -7.60 21.74
CA LEU A 403 8.11 -7.26 20.32
C LEU A 403 8.69 -5.90 19.94
N ILE A 404 9.83 -5.55 20.53
CA ILE A 404 10.75 -4.59 19.94
C ILE A 404 11.76 -5.35 19.06
N VAL A 405 11.88 -4.95 17.78
CA VAL A 405 12.95 -5.45 16.92
C VAL A 405 14.25 -4.83 17.41
N ALA A 406 15.16 -5.65 17.95
CA ALA A 406 16.48 -5.17 18.32
C ALA A 406 17.23 -4.69 17.06
N PRO A 407 17.87 -3.50 17.10
CA PRO A 407 18.71 -3.04 16.00
C PRO A 407 19.90 -3.99 15.84
N ARG A 408 20.21 -4.34 14.59
CA ARG A 408 21.48 -4.98 14.23
C ARG A 408 22.45 -3.94 13.70
#